data_AF-A0A6A8Q8Q4-F1
#
_entry.id   AF-A0A6A8Q8Q4-F1
#
_cell.length_a   1.000
_cell.length_b   1.000
_cell.length_c   1.000
_cell.angle_alpha   90.00
_cell.angle_beta   90.00
_cell.angle_gamma   90.00
#
_symmetry.space_group_name_H-M   'P 1'
#
loop_
_entity.id
_entity.type
_entity.pdbx_description
1 polymer ?
#
loop_
_entity_poly.entity_id
_entity_poly.type
_entity_poly.pdbx_seq_one_letter_code
_entity_poly.pdbx_strand_id
1 'polypeptide(L)'
;MKKIILFVILILTTHQVYGQDSVEKLQAELNNLQNIESQLSDSLDVVQSHIEQVKERIAEIEFDTIKKDKTVLKLKSGTDLYKSDGIMSDKIAQIPEGEEVIMLSITTSHFINVSYRGQKGFIPKWYFEKEEMLDELIAKQRRIEKQKSAKQGKIVDSLLTNIEKDKRWIETFVGNLRKSPNTNSDIITQLEQGEKVFVQDQKGEWLKIKYIVDQNLRRSINEKNDINSIYRDAWVHESITSKQEVAKLSPIQRRRKRFVRNNSGIKQQYKQDILNGSIRIGMSKDMVRASWGRPNDVNRTVNAHSTREQWVYGSISTRRYVYFEDGIMTSFQD
;
A
#
# COMPACT_ATOMS: atom_id res chain seq x y z
N MET A 1 46.35 37.57 22.96
CA MET A 1 45.48 37.65 21.77
C MET A 1 45.94 36.74 20.63
N LYS A 2 47.22 36.73 20.20
CA LYS A 2 47.69 35.85 19.09
C LYS A 2 47.61 34.33 19.35
N LYS A 3 47.68 33.85 20.60
CA LYS A 3 47.54 32.41 20.94
C LYS A 3 46.08 31.90 20.97
N ILE A 4 45.11 32.80 21.11
CA ILE A 4 43.67 32.44 21.15
C ILE A 4 43.11 32.35 19.72
N ILE A 5 43.60 33.19 18.81
CA ILE A 5 43.19 33.19 17.40
C ILE A 5 43.67 31.92 16.67
N LEU A 6 44.85 31.39 17.00
CA LEU A 6 45.36 30.15 16.38
C LEU A 6 44.57 28.90 16.81
N PHE A 7 44.03 28.88 18.03
CA PHE A 7 43.26 27.75 18.56
C PHE A 7 41.82 27.72 18.00
N VAL A 8 41.24 28.88 17.71
CA VAL A 8 39.91 28.99 17.07
C VAL A 8 39.97 28.58 15.59
N ILE A 9 41.06 28.90 14.88
CA ILE A 9 41.24 28.47 13.48
C ILE A 9 41.47 26.96 13.38
N LEU A 10 42.16 26.33 14.34
CA LEU A 10 42.39 24.87 14.37
C LEU A 10 41.09 24.07 14.68
N ILE A 11 40.17 24.65 15.45
CA ILE A 11 38.85 24.05 15.73
C ILE A 11 37.89 24.23 14.54
N LEU A 12 37.98 25.35 13.81
CA LEU A 12 37.22 25.59 12.59
C LEU A 12 37.64 24.69 11.42
N THR A 13 38.93 24.37 11.28
CA THR A 13 39.41 23.43 10.24
C THR A 13 39.10 21.97 10.55
N THR A 14 38.91 21.60 11.82
CA THR A 14 38.56 20.22 12.20
C THR A 14 37.04 19.96 12.21
N HIS A 15 36.21 21.00 12.28
CA HIS A 15 34.75 20.87 12.12
C HIS A 15 34.27 20.88 10.66
N GLN A 16 35.07 21.32 9.68
CA GLN A 16 34.68 21.26 8.26
C GLN A 16 34.88 19.87 7.63
N VAL A 17 35.86 19.08 8.10
CA VAL A 17 36.21 17.79 7.47
C VAL A 17 35.20 16.68 7.80
N TYR A 18 34.57 16.69 8.98
CA TYR A 18 33.66 15.61 9.40
C TYR A 18 32.22 15.70 8.83
N GLY A 19 31.82 16.85 8.28
CA GLY A 19 30.49 17.04 7.68
C GLY A 19 30.43 16.81 6.17
N GLN A 20 31.59 16.87 5.48
CA GLN A 20 31.66 16.81 4.03
C GLN A 20 31.35 15.40 3.49
N ASP A 21 31.89 14.35 4.13
CA ASP A 21 31.61 12.95 3.78
C ASP A 21 30.13 12.57 3.92
N SER A 22 29.43 13.13 4.91
CA SER A 22 28.00 12.89 5.11
C SER A 22 27.13 13.63 4.08
N VAL A 23 27.54 14.83 3.68
CA VAL A 23 26.83 15.62 2.65
C VAL A 23 27.01 14.98 1.28
N GLU A 24 28.22 14.52 0.95
CA GLU A 24 28.47 13.79 -0.30
C GLU A 24 27.68 12.48 -0.40
N LYS A 25 27.56 11.74 0.71
CA LYS A 25 26.73 10.53 0.75
C LYS A 25 25.25 10.83 0.53
N LEU A 26 24.72 11.88 1.17
CA LEU A 26 23.33 12.31 0.98
C LEU A 26 23.09 12.81 -0.45
N GLN A 27 24.06 13.51 -1.04
CA GLN A 27 23.98 13.98 -2.43
C GLN A 27 24.00 12.81 -3.41
N ALA A 28 24.82 11.79 -3.16
CA ALA A 28 24.87 10.57 -3.96
C ALA A 28 23.55 9.77 -3.86
N GLU A 29 22.97 9.68 -2.65
CA GLU A 29 21.68 9.03 -2.44
C GLU A 29 20.53 9.80 -3.12
N LEU A 30 20.57 11.15 -3.07
CA LEU A 30 19.61 12.01 -3.79
C LEU A 30 19.70 11.81 -5.30
N ASN A 31 20.90 11.83 -5.87
CA ASN A 31 21.11 11.60 -7.30
C ASN A 31 20.63 10.21 -7.73
N ASN A 32 20.85 9.19 -6.89
CA ASN A 32 20.35 7.84 -7.14
C ASN A 32 18.82 7.79 -7.11
N LEU A 33 18.18 8.44 -6.14
CA LEU A 33 16.72 8.52 -6.06
C LEU A 33 16.11 9.28 -7.25
N GLN A 34 16.72 10.37 -7.70
CA GLN A 34 16.31 11.10 -8.89
C GLN A 34 16.43 10.25 -10.17
N ASN A 35 17.47 9.43 -10.26
CA ASN A 35 17.63 8.49 -11.37
C ASN A 35 16.52 7.42 -11.35
N ILE A 36 16.20 6.86 -10.17
CA ILE A 36 15.09 5.90 -10.02
C ILE A 36 13.75 6.56 -10.37
N GLU A 37 13.53 7.81 -9.96
CA GLU A 37 12.33 8.58 -10.32
C GLU A 37 12.21 8.75 -11.84
N SER A 38 13.30 9.11 -12.52
CA SER A 38 13.34 9.19 -13.99
C SER A 38 13.02 7.85 -14.64
N GLN A 39 13.63 6.75 -14.18
CA GLN A 39 13.37 5.41 -14.71
C GLN A 39 11.91 4.97 -14.52
N LEU A 40 11.30 5.34 -13.39
CA LEU A 40 9.89 5.07 -13.13
C LEU A 40 8.98 5.91 -14.03
N SER A 41 9.33 7.17 -14.28
CA SER A 41 8.62 8.04 -15.24
C SER A 41 8.67 7.46 -16.65
N ASP A 42 9.85 7.06 -17.12
CA ASP A 42 10.02 6.45 -18.45
C ASP A 42 9.21 5.14 -18.56
N SER A 43 9.21 4.33 -17.49
CA SER A 43 8.42 3.10 -17.43
C SER A 43 6.92 3.39 -17.49
N LEU A 44 6.46 4.50 -16.89
CA LEU A 44 5.07 4.92 -16.90
C LEU A 44 4.65 5.37 -18.30
N ASP A 45 5.49 6.12 -19.01
CA ASP A 45 5.27 6.54 -20.40
C ASP A 45 5.19 5.32 -21.34
N VAL A 46 6.07 4.32 -21.15
CA VAL A 46 6.03 3.06 -21.90
C VAL A 46 4.73 2.29 -21.62
N VAL A 47 4.30 2.21 -20.36
CA VAL A 47 3.02 1.55 -20.01
C VAL A 47 1.83 2.31 -20.61
N GLN A 48 1.83 3.63 -20.58
CA GLN A 48 0.80 4.44 -21.22
C GLN A 48 0.76 4.22 -22.74
N SER A 49 1.92 4.18 -23.39
CA SER A 49 2.01 3.85 -24.81
C SER A 49 1.44 2.46 -25.12
N HIS A 50 1.77 1.45 -24.32
CA HIS A 50 1.18 0.11 -24.47
C HIS A 50 -0.34 0.11 -24.23
N ILE A 51 -0.84 0.89 -23.27
CA ILE A 51 -2.28 1.04 -23.04
C ILE A 51 -2.95 1.62 -24.28
N GLU A 52 -2.38 2.66 -24.90
CA GLU A 52 -2.92 3.24 -26.12
C GLU A 52 -2.87 2.25 -27.30
N GLN A 53 -1.76 1.51 -27.47
CA GLN A 53 -1.67 0.45 -28.49
C GLN A 53 -2.73 -0.65 -28.27
N VAL A 54 -2.99 -1.04 -27.01
CA VAL A 54 -4.03 -2.02 -26.67
C VAL A 54 -5.44 -1.44 -26.93
N LYS A 55 -5.68 -0.15 -26.65
CA LYS A 55 -6.94 0.51 -26.98
C LYS A 55 -7.16 0.58 -28.49
N GLU A 56 -6.13 0.92 -29.25
CA GLU A 56 -6.16 0.89 -30.72
C GLU A 56 -6.44 -0.54 -31.22
N ARG A 57 -5.77 -1.55 -30.66
CA ARG A 57 -6.02 -2.96 -31.00
C ARG A 57 -7.43 -3.42 -30.63
N ILE A 58 -7.99 -2.94 -29.52
CA ILE A 58 -9.39 -3.18 -29.14
C ILE A 58 -10.31 -2.51 -30.16
N ALA A 59 -10.04 -1.26 -30.56
CA ALA A 59 -10.82 -0.55 -31.57
C ALA A 59 -10.75 -1.24 -32.94
N GLU A 60 -9.58 -1.76 -33.34
CA GLU A 60 -9.39 -2.58 -34.54
C GLU A 60 -10.18 -3.89 -34.44
N ILE A 61 -10.12 -4.59 -33.31
CA ILE A 61 -10.87 -5.84 -33.09
C ILE A 61 -12.37 -5.57 -33.05
N GLU A 62 -12.84 -4.49 -32.43
CA GLU A 62 -14.24 -4.08 -32.44
C GLU A 62 -14.70 -3.74 -33.87
N PHE A 63 -13.86 -3.02 -34.63
CA PHE A 63 -14.09 -2.74 -36.04
C PHE A 63 -14.15 -4.01 -36.89
N ASP A 64 -13.22 -4.96 -36.70
CA ASP A 64 -13.18 -6.24 -37.43
C ASP A 64 -14.31 -7.20 -37.01
N THR A 65 -14.75 -7.13 -35.75
CA THR A 65 -15.93 -7.86 -35.25
C THR A 65 -17.21 -7.30 -35.89
N ILE A 66 -17.29 -5.99 -36.12
CA ILE A 66 -18.38 -5.33 -36.86
C ILE A 66 -18.27 -5.61 -38.38
N LYS A 67 -17.06 -5.75 -38.91
CA LYS A 67 -16.81 -5.97 -40.35
C LYS A 67 -17.26 -7.35 -40.83
N LYS A 68 -17.36 -8.34 -39.93
CA LYS A 68 -17.74 -9.72 -40.28
C LYS A 68 -19.26 -9.93 -40.43
N ASP A 69 -20.08 -9.01 -39.90
CA ASP A 69 -21.52 -8.93 -40.13
C ASP A 69 -21.90 -7.46 -40.42
N LYS A 70 -21.62 -6.95 -41.63
CA LYS A 70 -22.20 -5.66 -42.04
C LYS A 70 -23.72 -5.81 -42.04
N THR A 71 -24.36 -5.42 -40.94
CA THR A 71 -25.82 -5.42 -40.84
C THR A 71 -26.33 -4.27 -41.70
N VAL A 72 -26.70 -4.61 -42.93
CA VAL A 72 -27.35 -3.69 -43.87
C VAL A 72 -28.82 -3.65 -43.51
N LEU A 73 -29.32 -2.45 -43.22
CA LEU A 73 -30.71 -2.21 -42.87
C LEU A 73 -31.39 -1.42 -43.98
N LYS A 74 -32.55 -1.89 -44.45
CA LYS A 74 -33.35 -1.21 -45.47
C LYS A 74 -34.43 -0.35 -44.80
N LEU A 75 -34.56 0.90 -45.25
CA LEU A 75 -35.55 1.85 -44.72
C LEU A 75 -36.92 1.60 -45.32
N LYS A 76 -37.95 1.60 -44.48
CA LYS A 76 -39.36 1.48 -44.88
C LYS A 76 -40.02 2.82 -45.24
N SER A 77 -39.41 3.90 -44.78
CA SER A 77 -39.82 5.26 -45.08
C SER A 77 -38.62 6.20 -44.98
N GLY A 78 -38.66 7.30 -45.71
CA GLY A 78 -37.55 8.26 -45.75
C GLY A 78 -37.31 8.94 -44.40
N THR A 79 -36.04 9.23 -44.10
CA THR A 79 -35.61 9.86 -42.85
C THR A 79 -34.43 10.80 -43.07
N ASP A 80 -34.17 11.67 -42.11
CA ASP A 80 -32.96 12.50 -42.10
C ASP A 80 -31.84 11.79 -41.32
N LEU A 81 -30.62 11.91 -41.81
CA LEU A 81 -29.40 11.55 -41.11
C LEU A 81 -29.00 12.70 -40.19
N TYR A 82 -28.97 12.46 -38.89
CA TYR A 82 -28.68 13.47 -37.87
C TYR A 82 -27.23 13.39 -37.38
N LYS A 83 -26.68 14.52 -36.92
CA LYS A 83 -25.32 14.60 -36.35
C LYS A 83 -25.21 14.02 -34.94
N SER A 84 -26.29 14.06 -34.16
CA SER A 84 -26.43 13.41 -32.86
C SER A 84 -27.77 12.66 -32.75
N ASP A 85 -27.98 11.95 -31.66
CA ASP A 85 -29.08 11.02 -31.44
C ASP A 85 -30.42 11.69 -31.02
N GLY A 86 -30.78 12.76 -31.72
CA GLY A 86 -32.01 13.51 -31.48
C GLY A 86 -32.53 14.21 -32.73
N ILE A 87 -33.85 14.31 -32.88
CA ILE A 87 -34.50 14.92 -34.06
C ILE A 87 -34.25 16.43 -34.18
N MET A 88 -33.81 17.08 -33.10
CA MET A 88 -33.44 18.49 -33.06
C MET A 88 -31.97 18.74 -33.46
N SER A 89 -31.21 17.67 -33.69
CA SER A 89 -29.82 17.76 -34.15
C SER A 89 -29.75 18.32 -35.57
N ASP A 90 -28.60 18.91 -35.91
CA ASP A 90 -28.23 19.23 -37.29
C ASP A 90 -28.41 18.03 -38.21
N LYS A 91 -28.99 18.30 -39.37
CA LYS A 91 -29.19 17.33 -40.45
C LYS A 91 -27.95 17.28 -41.32
N ILE A 92 -27.46 16.07 -41.57
CA ILE A 92 -26.31 15.79 -42.44
C ILE A 92 -26.80 15.54 -43.87
N ALA A 93 -27.81 14.69 -44.04
CA ALA A 93 -28.33 14.30 -45.34
C ALA A 93 -29.77 13.79 -45.21
N GLN A 94 -30.53 13.81 -46.30
CA GLN A 94 -31.82 13.13 -46.39
C GLN A 94 -31.61 11.73 -46.99
N ILE A 95 -32.25 10.72 -46.41
CA ILE A 95 -32.22 9.33 -46.86
C ILE A 95 -33.61 8.93 -47.37
N PRO A 96 -33.77 8.69 -48.68
CA PRO A 96 -35.04 8.25 -49.25
C PRO A 96 -35.55 6.92 -48.69
N GLU A 97 -36.86 6.69 -48.86
CA GLU A 97 -37.49 5.40 -48.61
C GLU A 97 -36.87 4.30 -49.49
N GLY A 98 -36.73 3.10 -48.93
CA GLY A 98 -36.20 1.93 -49.63
C GLY A 98 -34.67 1.87 -49.74
N GLU A 99 -33.95 2.93 -49.35
CA GLU A 99 -32.49 2.93 -49.33
C GLU A 99 -31.93 2.11 -48.17
N GLU A 100 -30.69 1.68 -48.34
CA GLU A 100 -29.97 0.84 -47.39
C GLU A 100 -28.91 1.64 -46.62
N VAL A 101 -28.77 1.33 -45.34
CA VAL A 101 -27.77 1.91 -44.44
C VAL A 101 -26.96 0.81 -43.76
N ILE A 102 -25.70 1.10 -43.44
CA ILE A 102 -24.86 0.18 -42.68
C ILE A 102 -24.97 0.56 -41.21
N MET A 103 -25.47 -0.36 -40.37
CA MET A 103 -25.52 -0.12 -38.93
C MET A 103 -24.11 -0.11 -38.34
N LEU A 104 -23.76 0.95 -37.61
CA LEU A 104 -22.48 1.12 -36.94
C LEU A 104 -22.59 0.80 -35.45
N SER A 105 -23.63 1.32 -34.78
CA SER A 105 -23.91 1.00 -33.38
C SER A 105 -25.36 1.26 -33.00
N ILE A 106 -25.83 0.56 -31.97
CA ILE A 106 -27.14 0.82 -31.36
C ILE A 106 -26.94 1.78 -30.20
N THR A 107 -27.77 2.82 -30.14
CA THR A 107 -27.77 3.73 -28.99
C THR A 107 -28.84 3.34 -27.98
N THR A 108 -28.69 3.83 -26.75
CA THR A 108 -29.70 3.72 -25.69
C THR A 108 -30.95 4.56 -25.97
N SER A 109 -30.82 5.62 -26.78
CA SER A 109 -31.92 6.43 -27.23
C SER A 109 -32.70 5.75 -28.37
N HIS A 110 -33.72 6.40 -28.90
CA HIS A 110 -34.52 5.87 -30.01
C HIS A 110 -33.81 5.94 -31.37
N PHE A 111 -32.50 6.18 -31.38
CA PHE A 111 -31.69 6.31 -32.60
C PHE A 111 -30.72 5.14 -32.76
N ILE A 112 -30.25 4.93 -33.97
CA ILE A 112 -29.10 4.08 -34.28
C ILE A 112 -28.07 4.87 -35.05
N ASN A 113 -26.80 4.57 -34.80
CA ASN A 113 -25.69 5.14 -35.56
C ASN A 113 -25.50 4.31 -36.83
N VAL A 114 -25.47 4.98 -37.96
CA VAL A 114 -25.40 4.36 -39.28
C VAL A 114 -24.41 5.08 -40.18
N SER A 115 -23.94 4.37 -41.20
CA SER A 115 -23.21 4.93 -42.33
C SER A 115 -24.10 4.87 -43.58
N TYR A 116 -24.35 6.02 -44.18
CA TYR A 116 -25.05 6.16 -45.45
C TYR A 116 -24.17 6.90 -46.45
N ARG A 117 -23.86 6.26 -47.59
CA ARG A 117 -22.98 6.81 -48.64
C ARG A 117 -21.65 7.39 -48.12
N GLY A 118 -21.07 6.74 -47.11
CA GLY A 118 -19.81 7.15 -46.46
C GLY A 118 -19.97 8.20 -45.36
N GLN A 119 -21.15 8.79 -45.20
CA GLN A 119 -21.45 9.76 -44.13
C GLN A 119 -21.99 9.03 -42.90
N LYS A 120 -21.45 9.35 -41.72
CA LYS A 120 -21.85 8.75 -40.45
C LYS A 120 -22.81 9.67 -39.72
N GLY A 121 -23.86 9.11 -39.14
CA GLY A 121 -24.84 9.87 -38.37
C GLY A 121 -25.88 8.97 -37.73
N PHE A 122 -26.92 9.59 -37.20
CA PHE A 122 -27.95 8.92 -36.41
C PHE A 122 -29.28 8.96 -37.15
N ILE A 123 -30.03 7.86 -37.10
CA ILE A 123 -31.40 7.81 -37.62
C ILE A 123 -32.33 7.14 -36.62
N PRO A 124 -33.63 7.48 -36.60
CA PRO A 124 -34.56 6.86 -35.66
C PRO A 124 -34.87 5.39 -35.98
N LYS A 125 -35.07 4.59 -34.92
CA LYS A 125 -35.33 3.14 -34.98
C LYS A 125 -36.65 2.78 -35.68
N TRP A 126 -37.64 3.66 -35.64
CA TRP A 126 -38.97 3.38 -36.18
C TRP A 126 -39.04 3.34 -37.72
N TYR A 127 -37.94 3.62 -38.43
CA TYR A 127 -37.87 3.60 -39.90
C TYR A 127 -37.52 2.21 -40.50
N PHE A 128 -37.46 1.15 -39.70
CA PHE A 128 -37.18 -0.22 -40.15
C PHE A 128 -38.42 -1.14 -40.09
N GLU A 129 -38.48 -2.14 -40.98
CA GLU A 129 -39.60 -3.10 -41.13
C GLU A 129 -39.59 -4.25 -40.10
N LYS A 130 -38.41 -4.73 -39.68
CA LYS A 130 -38.26 -5.92 -38.82
C LYS A 130 -37.76 -5.53 -37.43
N GLU A 131 -38.72 -5.18 -36.56
CA GLU A 131 -38.49 -4.86 -35.14
C GLU A 131 -37.83 -6.02 -34.38
N GLU A 132 -38.17 -7.27 -34.73
CA GLU A 132 -37.66 -8.50 -34.12
C GLU A 132 -36.13 -8.67 -34.26
N MET A 133 -35.57 -8.26 -35.41
CA MET A 133 -34.13 -8.33 -35.67
C MET A 133 -33.37 -7.25 -34.90
N LEU A 134 -33.98 -6.08 -34.70
CA LEU A 134 -33.44 -4.98 -33.91
C LEU A 134 -33.45 -5.32 -32.42
N ASP A 135 -34.50 -5.99 -31.94
CA ASP A 135 -34.62 -6.49 -30.56
C ASP A 135 -33.57 -7.55 -30.24
N GLU A 136 -33.30 -8.47 -31.17
CA GLU A 136 -32.25 -9.48 -31.02
C GLU A 136 -30.85 -8.83 -30.92
N LEU A 137 -30.59 -7.80 -31.74
CA LEU A 137 -29.33 -7.05 -31.70
C LEU A 137 -29.18 -6.23 -30.41
N ILE A 138 -30.25 -5.59 -29.92
CA ILE A 138 -30.28 -4.91 -28.62
C ILE A 138 -30.00 -5.91 -27.50
N ALA A 139 -30.60 -7.10 -27.54
CA ALA A 139 -30.37 -8.14 -26.54
C ALA A 139 -28.93 -8.67 -26.57
N LYS A 140 -28.33 -8.84 -27.77
CA LYS A 140 -26.93 -9.24 -27.95
C LYS A 140 -25.97 -8.19 -27.39
N GLN A 141 -26.21 -6.90 -27.66
CA GLN A 141 -25.42 -5.80 -27.11
C GLN A 141 -25.48 -5.75 -25.58
N ARG A 142 -26.68 -5.87 -25.00
CA ARG A 142 -26.86 -5.93 -23.53
C ARG A 142 -26.11 -7.10 -22.88
N ARG A 143 -26.05 -8.26 -23.55
CA ARG A 143 -25.28 -9.44 -23.08
C ARG A 143 -23.78 -9.15 -23.09
N ILE A 144 -23.27 -8.52 -24.14
CA ILE A 144 -21.85 -8.14 -24.27
C ILE A 144 -21.47 -7.10 -23.20
N GLU A 145 -22.28 -6.06 -23.01
CA GLU A 145 -22.04 -5.05 -21.98
C GLU A 145 -22.06 -5.64 -20.58
N LYS A 146 -23.03 -6.52 -20.27
CA LYS A 146 -23.08 -7.24 -18.99
C LYS A 146 -21.83 -8.09 -18.76
N GLN A 147 -21.30 -8.73 -19.79
CA GLN A 147 -20.05 -9.50 -19.71
C GLN A 147 -18.82 -8.58 -19.51
N LYS A 148 -18.75 -7.44 -20.21
CA LYS A 148 -17.70 -6.42 -20.03
C LYS A 148 -17.71 -5.88 -18.59
N SER A 149 -18.88 -5.49 -18.06
CA SER A 149 -19.04 -4.99 -16.69
C SER A 149 -18.69 -6.05 -15.63
N ALA A 150 -19.08 -7.30 -15.85
CA ALA A 150 -18.73 -8.40 -14.94
C ALA A 150 -17.23 -8.72 -14.95
N LYS A 151 -16.57 -8.64 -16.11
CA LYS A 151 -15.12 -8.84 -16.22
C LYS A 151 -14.34 -7.68 -15.59
N GLN A 152 -14.79 -6.45 -15.78
CA GLN A 152 -14.23 -5.27 -15.11
C GLN A 152 -14.40 -5.35 -13.58
N GLY A 153 -15.58 -5.75 -13.10
CA GLY A 153 -15.83 -5.95 -11.67
C GLY A 153 -14.90 -7.00 -11.06
N LYS A 154 -14.70 -8.15 -11.71
CA LYS A 154 -13.76 -9.18 -11.26
C LYS A 154 -12.30 -8.70 -11.19
N ILE A 155 -11.88 -7.85 -12.14
CA ILE A 155 -10.53 -7.26 -12.11
C ILE A 155 -10.40 -6.31 -10.93
N VAL A 156 -11.37 -5.41 -10.72
CA VAL A 156 -11.39 -4.48 -9.59
C VAL A 156 -11.41 -5.22 -8.25
N ASP A 157 -12.24 -6.25 -8.10
CA ASP A 157 -12.29 -7.08 -6.89
C ASP A 157 -10.96 -7.78 -6.64
N SER A 158 -10.29 -8.28 -7.69
CA SER A 158 -8.97 -8.90 -7.56
C SER A 158 -7.88 -7.90 -7.17
N LEU A 159 -7.92 -6.67 -7.70
CA LEU A 159 -6.98 -5.60 -7.36
C LEU A 159 -7.20 -5.11 -5.94
N LEU A 160 -8.45 -4.89 -5.52
CA LEU A 160 -8.81 -4.53 -4.15
C LEU A 160 -8.39 -5.61 -3.16
N THR A 161 -8.64 -6.89 -3.49
CA THR A 161 -8.21 -8.02 -2.66
C THR A 161 -6.68 -8.09 -2.55
N ASN A 162 -5.95 -7.79 -3.63
CA ASN A 162 -4.49 -7.77 -3.61
C ASN A 162 -3.93 -6.58 -2.84
N ILE A 163 -4.58 -5.41 -2.92
CA ILE A 163 -4.24 -4.20 -2.14
C ILE A 163 -4.53 -4.43 -0.65
N GLU A 164 -5.65 -5.06 -0.29
CA GLU A 164 -5.97 -5.41 1.10
C GLU A 164 -5.05 -6.48 1.68
N LYS A 165 -4.56 -7.41 0.83
CA LYS A 165 -3.55 -8.41 1.21
C LYS A 165 -2.13 -7.84 1.23
N ASP A 166 -1.90 -6.67 0.65
CA ASP A 166 -0.60 -6.00 0.70
C ASP A 166 -0.35 -5.53 2.14
N LYS A 167 0.53 -6.26 2.82
CA LYS A 167 0.88 -6.08 4.24
C LYS A 167 1.48 -4.70 4.55
N ARG A 168 1.73 -3.88 3.53
CA ARG A 168 2.15 -2.48 3.66
C ARG A 168 1.01 -1.57 4.08
N TRP A 169 -0.26 -1.90 3.82
CA TRP A 169 -1.40 -1.16 4.36
C TRP A 169 -1.71 -1.62 5.78
N ILE A 170 -1.63 -0.70 6.75
CA ILE A 170 -1.84 -0.99 8.18
C ILE A 170 -2.94 -0.10 8.75
N GLU A 171 -3.77 -0.66 9.63
CA GLU A 171 -4.68 0.11 10.49
C GLU A 171 -3.90 0.61 11.71
N THR A 172 -3.99 1.90 11.96
CA THR A 172 -3.23 2.62 12.99
C THR A 172 -3.96 2.54 14.32
N PHE A 173 -3.22 2.55 15.42
CA PHE A 173 -3.80 2.77 16.75
C PHE A 173 -3.74 4.25 17.12
N VAL A 174 -2.70 4.70 17.80
CA VAL A 174 -2.48 6.12 18.05
C VAL A 174 -0.97 6.30 18.08
N GLY A 175 -0.44 7.27 17.34
CA GLY A 175 0.99 7.51 17.34
C GLY A 175 1.41 8.79 16.67
N ASN A 176 2.50 9.36 17.15
CA ASN A 176 3.05 10.60 16.64
C ASN A 176 3.75 10.36 15.31
N LEU A 177 3.32 11.08 14.28
CA LEU A 177 4.06 11.25 13.04
C LEU A 177 5.19 12.23 13.26
N ARG A 178 6.37 11.89 12.80
CA ARG A 178 7.59 12.65 13.01
C ARG A 178 8.34 12.89 11.71
N LYS A 179 9.16 13.94 11.70
CA LYS A 179 10.03 14.24 10.54
C LYS A 179 11.16 13.23 10.36
N SER A 180 11.59 12.53 11.41
CA SER A 180 12.70 11.57 11.35
C SER A 180 12.47 10.37 12.28
N PRO A 181 13.17 9.23 12.06
CA PRO A 181 12.98 7.99 12.83
C PRO A 181 13.66 8.06 14.20
N ASN A 182 13.32 9.06 15.01
CA ASN A 182 13.79 9.19 16.39
C ASN A 182 12.82 10.02 17.24
N THR A 183 12.93 9.89 18.56
CA THR A 183 12.04 10.55 19.52
C THR A 183 12.30 12.05 19.69
N ASN A 184 13.44 12.55 19.19
CA ASN A 184 13.89 13.94 19.36
C ASN A 184 13.46 14.83 18.20
N SER A 185 13.05 14.27 17.05
CA SER A 185 12.60 15.05 15.90
C SER A 185 11.17 15.58 16.09
N ASP A 186 10.88 16.70 15.46
CA ASP A 186 9.56 17.34 15.48
C ASP A 186 8.43 16.36 15.17
N ILE A 187 7.37 16.49 15.97
CA ILE A 187 6.09 15.84 15.71
C ILE A 187 5.36 16.68 14.65
N ILE A 188 4.98 16.04 13.55
CA ILE A 188 4.19 16.65 12.48
C ILE A 188 2.71 16.68 12.89
N THR A 189 2.19 15.54 13.33
CA THR A 189 0.81 15.35 13.80
C THR A 189 0.69 13.99 14.53
N GLN A 190 -0.51 13.62 14.95
CA GLN A 190 -0.80 12.33 15.58
C GLN A 190 -1.84 11.58 14.73
N LEU A 191 -1.59 10.30 14.47
CA LEU A 191 -2.55 9.41 13.82
C LEU A 191 -3.68 9.06 14.77
N GLU A 192 -4.89 8.99 14.23
CA GLU A 192 -6.06 8.51 14.95
C GLU A 192 -6.20 6.98 14.87
N GLN A 193 -7.08 6.44 15.71
CA GLN A 193 -7.34 5.01 15.75
C GLN A 193 -8.19 4.56 14.57
N GLY A 194 -7.68 3.57 13.85
CA GLY A 194 -8.31 2.98 12.67
C GLY A 194 -7.97 3.66 11.35
N GLU A 195 -7.12 4.70 11.34
CA GLU A 195 -6.64 5.26 10.07
C GLU A 195 -5.81 4.22 9.31
N LYS A 196 -5.91 4.21 7.99
CA LYS A 196 -5.13 3.31 7.14
C LYS A 196 -3.95 4.06 6.55
N VAL A 197 -2.75 3.58 6.81
CA VAL A 197 -1.51 4.17 6.27
C VAL A 197 -0.71 3.14 5.50
N PHE A 198 0.03 3.61 4.49
CA PHE A 198 0.86 2.76 3.65
C PHE A 198 2.31 2.84 4.11
N VAL A 199 2.88 1.70 4.52
CA VAL A 199 4.28 1.57 4.92
C VAL A 199 5.14 1.45 3.67
N GLN A 200 6.06 2.41 3.51
CA GLN A 200 7.00 2.46 2.40
C GLN A 200 8.34 1.80 2.76
N ASP A 201 8.79 1.95 4.01
CA ASP A 201 10.12 1.50 4.45
C ASP A 201 10.19 1.33 5.99
N GLN A 202 11.23 0.68 6.49
CA GLN A 202 11.49 0.48 7.92
C GLN A 202 12.96 0.72 8.28
N LYS A 203 13.20 1.52 9.32
CA LYS A 203 14.52 1.74 9.92
C LYS A 203 14.45 1.50 11.42
N GLY A 204 14.89 0.31 11.85
CA GLY A 204 14.74 -0.13 13.25
C GLY A 204 13.27 -0.22 13.66
N GLU A 205 12.91 0.40 14.77
CA GLU A 205 11.54 0.46 15.29
C GLU A 205 10.69 1.58 14.65
N TRP A 206 11.14 2.18 13.53
CA TRP A 206 10.44 3.26 12.85
C TRP A 206 10.03 2.87 11.44
N LEU A 207 8.78 3.15 11.11
CA LEU A 207 8.17 2.93 9.81
C LEU A 207 8.07 4.26 9.08
N LYS A 208 8.55 4.29 7.84
CA LYS A 208 8.25 5.39 6.91
C LYS A 208 6.90 5.10 6.30
N ILE A 209 5.97 6.03 6.45
CA ILE A 209 4.61 5.89 5.94
C ILE A 209 4.24 7.03 5.00
N LYS A 210 3.30 6.72 4.10
CA LYS A 210 2.55 7.71 3.34
C LYS A 210 1.18 7.89 3.98
N TYR A 211 0.82 9.13 4.34
CA TYR A 211 -0.45 9.48 5.01
C TYR A 211 -1.16 10.63 4.31
N ILE A 212 -2.48 10.72 4.49
CA ILE A 212 -3.33 11.78 3.90
C ILE A 212 -3.30 13.00 4.81
N VAL A 213 -3.03 14.18 4.23
CA VAL A 213 -2.89 15.44 4.99
C VAL A 213 -4.24 16.06 5.34
N ASP A 214 -5.28 15.83 4.53
CA ASP A 214 -6.61 16.39 4.73
C ASP A 214 -7.70 15.39 4.33
N GLN A 215 -8.47 14.91 5.32
CA GLN A 215 -9.60 13.99 5.12
C GLN A 215 -10.77 14.66 4.36
N ASN A 216 -10.88 16.00 4.37
CA ASN A 216 -11.91 16.75 3.64
C ASN A 216 -11.60 16.92 2.15
N LEU A 217 -10.32 16.88 1.74
CA LEU A 217 -9.90 16.91 0.33
C LEU A 217 -10.31 15.65 -0.46
N ARG A 218 -10.77 14.60 0.24
CA ARG A 218 -11.27 13.37 -0.40
C ARG A 218 -12.56 13.61 -1.22
N ARG A 219 -13.29 14.70 -0.96
CA ARG A 219 -14.51 15.08 -1.72
C ARG A 219 -14.22 15.89 -3.00
N SER A 220 -13.04 16.49 -3.14
CA SER A 220 -12.68 17.35 -4.29
C SER A 220 -11.91 16.62 -5.40
N ILE A 221 -11.92 15.28 -5.40
CA ILE A 221 -11.17 14.42 -6.34
C ILE A 221 -11.57 14.62 -7.83
N ASN A 222 -12.60 15.42 -8.12
CA ASN A 222 -13.09 15.59 -9.49
C ASN A 222 -12.47 16.72 -10.32
N GLU A 223 -11.50 17.51 -9.83
CA GLU A 223 -11.02 18.66 -10.62
C GLU A 223 -9.52 18.77 -10.87
N LYS A 224 -8.62 18.08 -10.14
CA LYS A 224 -7.18 18.13 -10.44
C LYS A 224 -6.50 16.79 -10.18
N ASN A 225 -5.94 16.22 -11.25
CA ASN A 225 -5.20 14.96 -11.32
C ASN A 225 -3.88 14.91 -10.50
N ASP A 226 -3.71 15.74 -9.47
CA ASP A 226 -2.48 15.78 -8.68
C ASP A 226 -2.63 15.04 -7.35
N ILE A 227 -2.65 13.71 -7.45
CA ILE A 227 -2.73 12.76 -6.34
C ILE A 227 -1.51 12.91 -5.39
N ASN A 228 -0.40 13.51 -5.84
CA ASN A 228 0.79 13.68 -5.00
C ASN A 228 0.65 14.83 -3.99
N SER A 229 -0.25 15.79 -4.23
CA SER A 229 -0.48 16.92 -3.30
C SER A 229 -1.19 16.55 -1.99
N ILE A 230 -1.91 15.42 -1.97
CA ILE A 230 -2.70 14.95 -0.81
C ILE A 230 -1.95 14.03 0.15
N TYR A 231 -0.83 13.47 -0.30
CA TYR A 231 -0.04 12.52 0.47
C TYR A 231 1.27 13.15 0.95
N ARG A 232 1.63 12.91 2.21
CA ARG A 232 2.95 13.24 2.75
C ARG A 232 3.61 12.01 3.33
N ASP A 233 4.94 12.06 3.33
CA ASP A 233 5.78 11.07 3.99
C ASP A 233 6.03 11.49 5.45
N ALA A 234 5.99 10.54 6.37
CA ALA A 234 6.36 10.75 7.76
C ALA A 234 6.93 9.47 8.40
N TRP A 235 7.59 9.62 9.54
CA TRP A 235 8.06 8.51 10.35
C TRP A 235 7.14 8.27 11.53
N VAL A 236 6.84 7.00 11.79
CA VAL A 236 6.02 6.60 12.93
C VAL A 236 6.63 5.38 13.59
N HIS A 237 6.54 5.31 14.91
CA HIS A 237 7.10 4.20 15.66
C HIS A 237 6.26 2.93 15.45
N GLU A 238 6.89 1.76 15.28
CA GLU A 238 6.24 0.47 14.95
C GLU A 238 5.13 0.06 15.92
N SER A 239 5.14 0.63 17.13
CA SER A 239 4.09 0.45 18.14
C SER A 239 2.69 0.79 17.65
N ILE A 240 2.53 1.55 16.57
CA ILE A 240 1.21 1.86 15.98
C ILE A 240 0.56 0.68 15.24
N THR A 241 1.32 -0.37 14.92
CA THR A 241 0.87 -1.55 14.14
C THR A 241 0.25 -2.66 14.99
N SER A 242 0.10 -2.40 16.29
CA SER A 242 0.14 -3.41 17.35
C SER A 242 -1.14 -4.24 17.57
N LYS A 243 -1.99 -4.39 16.55
CA LYS A 243 -3.04 -5.44 16.55
C LYS A 243 -2.61 -6.73 15.83
N GLN A 244 -1.85 -6.67 14.74
CA GLN A 244 -1.49 -7.88 13.97
C GLN A 244 -0.22 -8.60 14.47
N GLU A 245 0.76 -7.89 15.03
CA GLU A 245 2.01 -8.52 15.52
C GLU A 245 1.82 -9.23 16.87
N VAL A 246 0.97 -8.67 17.76
CA VAL A 246 0.67 -9.25 19.08
C VAL A 246 -0.13 -10.56 18.97
N ALA A 247 -0.82 -10.76 17.84
CA ALA A 247 -1.54 -11.99 17.50
C ALA A 247 -0.64 -13.13 17.00
N LYS A 248 0.60 -12.84 16.55
CA LYS A 248 1.57 -13.84 16.06
C LYS A 248 2.62 -14.24 17.09
N LEU A 249 2.81 -13.45 18.16
CA LEU A 249 3.78 -13.77 19.20
C LEU A 249 3.26 -14.90 20.09
N SER A 250 4.05 -15.95 20.26
CA SER A 250 3.76 -16.99 21.25
C SER A 250 3.64 -16.35 22.65
N PRO A 251 2.88 -16.94 23.59
CA PRO A 251 2.79 -16.44 24.96
C PRO A 251 4.16 -16.14 25.60
N ILE A 252 5.18 -16.93 25.26
CA ILE A 252 6.57 -16.77 25.71
C ILE A 252 7.20 -15.50 25.13
N GLN A 253 7.05 -15.26 23.82
CA GLN A 253 7.58 -14.06 23.17
C GLN A 253 6.90 -12.78 23.70
N ARG A 254 5.59 -12.83 23.99
CA ARG A 254 4.86 -11.72 24.62
C ARG A 254 5.40 -11.38 26.01
N ARG A 255 5.70 -12.39 26.83
CA ARG A 255 6.31 -12.22 28.16
C ARG A 255 7.66 -11.51 28.06
N ARG A 256 8.53 -11.98 27.16
CA ARG A 256 9.88 -11.44 26.95
C ARG A 256 9.83 -9.97 26.50
N LYS A 257 9.06 -9.67 25.46
CA LYS A 257 8.88 -8.29 24.95
C LYS A 257 8.31 -7.35 26.03
N ARG A 258 7.32 -7.82 26.82
CA ARG A 258 6.72 -7.02 27.92
C ARG A 258 7.76 -6.69 29.01
N PHE A 259 8.58 -7.66 29.41
CA PHE A 259 9.58 -7.45 30.44
C PHE A 259 10.63 -6.42 30.01
N VAL A 260 11.18 -6.55 28.80
CA VAL A 260 12.20 -5.61 28.28
C VAL A 260 11.66 -4.19 28.15
N ARG A 261 10.42 -4.04 27.69
CA ARG A 261 9.73 -2.74 27.61
C ARG A 261 9.61 -2.06 28.97
N ASN A 262 9.22 -2.81 30.00
CA ASN A 262 9.01 -2.27 31.34
C ASN A 262 10.31 -2.05 32.13
N ASN A 263 11.45 -2.53 31.63
CA ASN A 263 12.74 -2.50 32.31
C ASN A 263 13.82 -1.90 31.41
N SER A 264 13.62 -0.66 30.95
CA SER A 264 14.52 0.02 30.01
C SER A 264 15.94 0.24 30.54
N GLY A 265 16.14 0.28 31.86
CA GLY A 265 17.44 0.49 32.52
C GLY A 265 18.37 -0.73 32.60
N ILE A 266 17.93 -1.91 32.14
CA ILE A 266 18.78 -3.11 32.17
C ILE A 266 19.79 -3.10 31.01
N LYS A 267 20.97 -3.70 31.21
CA LYS A 267 22.04 -3.74 30.20
C LYS A 267 21.52 -4.29 28.87
N GLN A 268 21.95 -3.69 27.75
CA GLN A 268 21.48 -4.06 26.41
C GLN A 268 21.70 -5.55 26.10
N GLN A 269 22.81 -6.12 26.57
CA GLN A 269 23.10 -7.55 26.43
C GLN A 269 22.02 -8.43 27.08
N TYR A 270 21.56 -8.07 28.29
CA TYR A 270 20.50 -8.82 28.97
C TYR A 270 19.16 -8.68 28.26
N LYS A 271 18.86 -7.53 27.64
CA LYS A 271 17.65 -7.36 26.82
C LYS A 271 17.65 -8.35 25.66
N GLN A 272 18.78 -8.47 24.95
CA GLN A 272 18.90 -9.39 23.81
C GLN A 272 18.81 -10.85 24.24
N ASP A 273 19.51 -11.24 25.31
CA ASP A 273 19.44 -12.59 25.85
C ASP A 273 18.00 -12.96 26.23
N ILE A 274 17.25 -12.06 26.89
CA ILE A 274 15.84 -12.27 27.27
C ILE A 274 14.94 -12.42 26.03
N LEU A 275 15.11 -11.58 25.01
CA LEU A 275 14.32 -11.66 23.77
C LEU A 275 14.56 -12.98 23.03
N ASN A 276 15.82 -13.43 22.99
CA ASN A 276 16.23 -14.68 22.36
C ASN A 276 15.86 -15.92 23.18
N GLY A 277 15.55 -15.77 24.47
CA GLY A 277 15.22 -16.89 25.34
C GLY A 277 16.44 -17.58 25.95
N SER A 278 17.55 -16.87 26.02
CA SER A 278 18.79 -17.30 26.64
C SER A 278 18.93 -16.68 28.03
N ILE A 279 19.74 -17.30 28.87
CA ILE A 279 20.12 -16.78 30.19
C ILE A 279 21.63 -16.58 30.24
N ARG A 280 22.10 -15.71 31.13
CA ARG A 280 23.52 -15.41 31.30
C ARG A 280 23.83 -15.12 32.77
N ILE A 281 25.03 -15.51 33.21
CA ILE A 281 25.54 -15.18 34.55
C ILE A 281 25.44 -13.67 34.78
N GLY A 282 25.00 -13.28 35.98
CA GLY A 282 24.75 -11.90 36.35
C GLY A 282 23.33 -11.40 36.10
N MET A 283 22.44 -12.22 35.52
CA MET A 283 21.01 -11.90 35.42
C MET A 283 20.31 -11.98 36.78
N SER A 284 19.31 -11.13 37.00
CA SER A 284 18.44 -11.24 38.18
C SER A 284 17.41 -12.36 38.02
N LYS A 285 16.81 -12.79 39.12
CA LYS A 285 15.69 -13.75 39.15
C LYS A 285 14.57 -13.38 38.17
N ASP A 286 14.21 -12.11 38.05
CA ASP A 286 13.13 -11.68 37.18
C ASP A 286 13.52 -11.67 35.69
N MET A 287 14.78 -11.42 35.37
CA MET A 287 15.32 -11.57 34.02
C MET A 287 15.27 -13.04 33.57
N VAL A 288 15.67 -13.96 34.45
CA VAL A 288 15.62 -15.41 34.17
C VAL A 288 14.18 -15.89 34.00
N ARG A 289 13.23 -15.42 34.83
CA ARG A 289 11.79 -15.71 34.64
C ARG A 289 11.23 -15.11 33.36
N ALA A 290 11.66 -13.93 32.97
CA ALA A 290 11.23 -13.32 31.72
C ALA A 290 11.72 -14.16 30.52
N SER A 291 12.97 -14.62 30.56
CA SER A 291 13.60 -15.40 29.50
C SER A 291 13.07 -16.85 29.42
N TRP A 292 13.35 -17.67 30.43
CA TRP A 292 13.04 -19.10 30.47
C TRP A 292 11.64 -19.39 31.03
N GLY A 293 11.21 -18.64 32.04
CA GLY A 293 9.90 -18.81 32.65
C GLY A 293 9.97 -19.22 34.11
N ARG A 294 8.82 -19.61 34.65
CA ARG A 294 8.74 -20.09 36.03
C ARG A 294 9.44 -21.46 36.10
N PRO A 295 10.32 -21.68 37.09
CA PRO A 295 10.89 -23.00 37.33
C PRO A 295 9.80 -23.98 37.78
N ASN A 296 10.09 -25.26 37.61
CA ASN A 296 9.28 -26.35 38.16
C ASN A 296 9.39 -26.40 39.69
N ASP A 297 10.59 -26.15 40.24
CA ASP A 297 10.86 -26.16 41.68
C ASP A 297 11.92 -25.13 42.06
N VAL A 298 11.89 -24.67 43.31
CA VAL A 298 12.84 -23.71 43.90
C VAL A 298 13.29 -24.22 45.27
N ASN A 299 14.54 -24.67 45.35
CA ASN A 299 15.20 -24.98 46.61
C ASN A 299 15.87 -23.70 47.15
N ARG A 300 15.48 -23.25 48.34
CA ARG A 300 15.96 -22.00 48.92
C ARG A 300 16.61 -22.23 50.28
N THR A 301 17.79 -21.65 50.47
CA THR A 301 18.53 -21.65 51.74
C THR A 301 18.88 -20.22 52.13
N VAL A 302 18.63 -19.87 53.39
CA VAL A 302 19.00 -18.58 53.96
C VAL A 302 19.90 -18.83 55.15
N ASN A 303 21.02 -18.14 55.21
CA ASN A 303 21.87 -18.08 56.39
C ASN A 303 22.07 -16.61 56.80
N ALA A 304 22.84 -16.37 57.85
CA ALA A 304 23.06 -15.02 58.39
C ALA A 304 23.73 -14.04 57.40
N HIS A 305 24.30 -14.52 56.29
CA HIS A 305 25.17 -13.73 55.41
C HIS A 305 24.74 -13.73 53.93
N SER A 306 23.87 -14.63 53.50
CA SER A 306 23.51 -14.82 52.09
C SER A 306 22.19 -15.56 51.92
N THR A 307 21.53 -15.32 50.79
CA THR A 307 20.42 -16.15 50.29
C THR A 307 20.87 -16.90 49.06
N ARG A 308 20.75 -18.24 49.09
CA ARG A 308 21.03 -19.11 47.93
C ARG A 308 19.76 -19.78 47.45
N GLU A 309 19.56 -19.79 46.14
CA GLU A 309 18.44 -20.48 45.48
C GLU A 309 18.93 -21.35 44.34
N GLN A 310 18.42 -22.58 44.26
CA GLN A 310 18.53 -23.44 43.08
C GLN A 310 17.15 -23.58 42.45
N TRP A 311 17.05 -23.22 41.18
CA TRP A 311 15.84 -23.34 40.40
C TRP A 311 15.96 -24.53 39.45
N VAL A 312 14.94 -25.39 39.44
CA VAL A 312 14.89 -26.61 38.65
C VAL A 312 13.92 -26.42 37.49
N TYR A 313 14.36 -26.77 36.28
CA TYR A 313 13.57 -26.70 35.06
C TYR A 313 13.53 -28.07 34.35
N GLY A 314 12.46 -28.37 33.64
CA GLY A 314 12.35 -29.57 32.81
C GLY A 314 11.88 -30.82 33.56
N SER A 315 11.72 -31.92 32.82
CA SER A 315 11.34 -33.23 33.37
C SER A 315 12.57 -33.97 33.92
N ILE A 316 12.35 -35.14 34.54
CA ILE A 316 13.43 -35.97 35.10
C ILE A 316 14.57 -36.22 34.08
N SER A 317 14.26 -36.37 32.80
CA SER A 317 15.21 -36.63 31.71
C SER A 317 15.76 -35.38 31.01
N THR A 318 15.26 -34.18 31.33
CA THR A 318 15.64 -32.91 30.67
C THR A 318 15.95 -31.81 31.70
N ARG A 319 16.39 -32.22 32.88
CA ARG A 319 16.57 -31.35 34.04
C ARG A 319 17.68 -30.34 33.78
N ARG A 320 17.33 -29.07 33.97
CA ARG A 320 18.27 -27.94 33.98
C ARG A 320 18.22 -27.24 35.31
N TYR A 321 19.36 -26.70 35.72
CA TYR A 321 19.52 -26.05 37.02
C TYR A 321 20.04 -24.64 36.83
N VAL A 322 19.50 -23.71 37.61
CA VAL A 322 19.98 -22.33 37.67
C VAL A 322 20.23 -21.98 39.13
N TYR A 323 21.41 -21.45 39.44
CA TYR A 323 21.83 -21.13 40.80
C TYR A 323 21.93 -19.62 40.98
N PHE A 324 21.40 -19.14 42.11
CA PHE A 324 21.40 -17.73 42.49
C PHE A 324 22.03 -17.54 43.87
N GLU A 325 22.76 -16.45 44.01
CA GLU A 325 23.22 -15.90 45.29
C GLU A 325 22.76 -14.44 45.37
N ASP A 326 22.07 -14.09 46.45
CA ASP A 326 21.49 -12.76 46.70
C ASP A 326 20.67 -12.19 45.52
N GLY A 327 19.96 -13.10 44.82
CA GLY A 327 19.06 -12.76 43.72
C GLY A 327 19.73 -12.59 42.35
N ILE A 328 21.04 -12.80 42.27
CA ILE A 328 21.83 -12.76 41.04
C ILE A 328 22.26 -14.17 40.64
N MET A 329 22.11 -14.48 39.36
CA MET A 329 22.47 -15.79 38.82
C MET A 329 23.99 -15.97 38.79
N THR A 330 24.49 -17.00 39.48
CA THR A 330 25.93 -17.27 39.59
C THR A 330 26.39 -18.39 38.67
N SER A 331 25.55 -19.40 38.41
CA SER A 331 25.86 -20.52 37.52
C SER A 331 24.58 -21.22 37.01
N PHE A 332 24.71 -22.07 35.99
CA PHE A 332 23.64 -22.92 35.47
C PHE A 332 24.20 -24.23 34.89
N GLN A 333 23.33 -25.24 34.74
CA GLN A 333 23.61 -26.55 34.13
C GLN A 333 22.44 -26.89 33.20
N ASP A 334 22.69 -27.20 31.93
CA ASP A 334 21.67 -27.28 30.87
C ASP A 334 21.67 -28.54 29.99
#